data_AF-A0A833MU98-F1
#
_entry.id   AF-A0A833MU98-F1
#
_cell.length_a   1.000
_cell.length_b   1.000
_cell.length_c   1.000
_cell.angle_alpha   90.00
_cell.angle_beta   90.00
_cell.angle_gamma   90.00
#
_symmetry.space_group_name_H-M   'P 1'
#
loop_
_entity.id
_entity.type
_entity.pdbx_description
1 polymer ?
#
loop_
_entity_poly.entity_id
_entity_poly.type
_entity_poly.pdbx_seq_one_letter_code
_entity_poly.pdbx_strand_id
1 'polypeptide(L)'
;MIVLLFATTLTACAAQPRLFDDWRISGALDLAHSDVRIFINGEQVVHGPLRGQDSPPLPFSSPAVFPLRGEYRGHSISVACGQLPYTADPYCRVYVDGQMAKMLSFYLQEAE
;
A
#
# COMPACT_ATOMS: atom_id res chain seq x y z
N MET A 1 36.64 47.41 3.28
CA MET A 1 36.70 46.00 2.83
C MET A 1 35.88 45.20 3.83
N ILE A 2 34.62 44.88 3.50
CA ILE A 2 33.72 44.13 4.39
C ILE A 2 33.49 42.78 3.72
N VAL A 3 33.97 41.72 4.38
CA VAL A 3 33.92 40.34 3.89
C VAL A 3 32.50 39.81 4.11
N LEU A 4 31.83 39.45 3.01
CA LEU A 4 30.54 38.76 3.02
C LEU A 4 30.70 37.35 3.64
N LEU A 5 30.03 37.11 4.76
CA LEU A 5 29.82 35.76 5.29
C LEU A 5 28.65 35.11 4.52
N PHE A 6 28.99 34.26 3.56
CA PHE A 6 28.05 33.36 2.91
C PHE A 6 27.55 32.32 3.92
N ALA A 7 26.29 32.43 4.35
CA ALA A 7 25.59 31.34 5.02
C ALA A 7 25.12 30.34 3.95
N THR A 8 25.90 29.28 3.73
CA THR A 8 25.50 28.13 2.92
C THR A 8 24.56 27.25 3.75
N THR A 9 23.26 27.51 3.64
CA THR A 9 22.23 26.57 4.12
C THR A 9 22.21 25.36 3.18
N LEU A 10 23.04 24.37 3.48
CA LEU A 10 22.91 23.01 2.95
C LEU A 10 21.57 22.45 3.46
N THR A 11 20.53 22.62 2.66
CA THR A 11 19.28 21.83 2.75
C THR A 11 19.62 20.39 2.41
N ALA A 12 20.23 19.69 3.36
CA ALA A 12 20.20 18.25 3.39
C ALA A 12 18.74 17.86 3.60
N CYS A 13 18.05 17.45 2.53
CA CYS A 13 16.86 16.62 2.63
C CYS A 13 17.28 15.32 3.32
N ALA A 14 17.38 15.33 4.64
CA ALA A 14 17.36 14.12 5.42
C ALA A 14 16.00 13.49 5.14
N ALA A 15 15.99 12.42 4.35
CA ALA A 15 14.82 11.58 4.20
C ALA A 15 14.40 11.19 5.62
N GLN A 16 13.31 11.78 6.11
CA GLN A 16 12.83 11.49 7.46
C GLN A 16 12.54 9.99 7.51
N PRO A 17 13.13 9.24 8.46
CA PRO A 17 12.84 7.83 8.62
C PRO A 17 11.34 7.68 8.80
N ARG A 18 10.72 6.82 7.99
CA ARG A 18 9.28 6.64 8.07
C ARG A 18 9.00 5.88 9.35
N LEU A 19 7.96 6.28 10.08
CA LEU A 19 7.58 5.69 11.39
C LEU A 19 7.36 4.17 11.37
N PHE A 20 7.26 3.58 10.19
CA PHE A 20 6.94 2.18 9.94
C PHE A 20 8.05 1.43 9.17
N ASP A 21 9.28 1.96 9.10
CA ASP A 21 10.40 1.28 8.43
C ASP A 21 10.75 -0.07 9.08
N ASP A 22 10.51 -0.24 10.38
CA ASP A 22 10.71 -1.51 11.10
C ASP A 22 9.52 -2.49 10.97
N TRP A 23 8.43 -2.09 10.32
CA TRP A 23 7.23 -2.93 10.24
C TRP A 23 7.36 -3.97 9.11
N ARG A 24 7.19 -5.24 9.46
CA ARG A 24 7.11 -6.32 8.47
C ARG A 24 5.71 -6.37 7.87
N ILE A 25 5.50 -5.63 6.79
CA ILE A 25 4.27 -5.64 6.01
C ILE A 25 4.33 -6.76 4.96
N SER A 26 3.36 -7.67 4.97
CA SER A 26 3.19 -8.75 3.99
C SER A 26 1.72 -8.90 3.59
N GLY A 27 1.45 -9.69 2.56
CA GLY A 27 0.09 -10.00 2.15
C GLY A 27 -0.04 -11.41 1.63
N ALA A 28 -1.27 -11.90 1.57
CA ALA A 28 -1.63 -13.17 0.95
C ALA A 28 -2.89 -12.98 0.11
N LEU A 29 -2.92 -13.63 -1.05
CA LEU A 29 -4.10 -13.68 -1.90
C LEU A 29 -4.78 -15.04 -1.78
N ASP A 30 -6.09 -15.01 -1.80
CA ASP A 30 -6.94 -16.16 -2.07
C ASP A 30 -7.63 -15.91 -3.42
N LEU A 31 -7.06 -16.48 -4.48
CA LEU A 31 -7.59 -16.32 -5.83
C LEU A 31 -8.90 -17.07 -6.05
N ALA A 32 -9.14 -18.16 -5.31
CA ALA A 32 -10.38 -18.92 -5.40
C ALA A 32 -11.57 -18.11 -4.88
N HIS A 33 -11.35 -17.30 -3.84
CA HIS A 33 -12.38 -16.43 -3.27
C HIS A 33 -12.24 -14.96 -3.68
N SER A 34 -11.23 -14.62 -4.49
CA SER A 34 -10.91 -13.24 -4.88
C SER A 34 -10.73 -12.31 -3.67
N ASP A 35 -9.99 -12.76 -2.66
CA ASP A 35 -9.75 -12.04 -1.40
C ASP A 35 -8.26 -11.75 -1.20
N VAL A 36 -7.99 -10.68 -0.46
CA VAL A 36 -6.66 -10.28 -0.01
C VAL A 36 -6.63 -10.11 1.50
N ARG A 37 -5.56 -10.59 2.11
CA ARG A 37 -5.23 -10.40 3.53
C ARG A 37 -3.90 -9.68 3.64
N ILE A 38 -3.86 -8.61 4.43
CA ILE A 38 -2.63 -7.87 4.73
C ILE A 38 -2.27 -8.11 6.19
N PHE A 39 -0.97 -8.36 6.40
CA PHE A 39 -0.40 -8.62 7.69
C PHE A 39 0.68 -7.59 8.02
N ILE A 40 0.69 -7.13 9.26
CA ILE A 40 1.77 -6.29 9.81
C ILE A 40 2.35 -7.04 11.01
N ASN A 41 3.65 -7.33 10.97
CA ASN A 41 4.34 -8.13 11.99
C ASN A 41 3.69 -9.51 12.26
N GLY A 42 2.99 -10.06 11.28
CA GLY A 42 2.28 -11.34 11.37
C GLY A 42 0.83 -11.25 11.84
N GLU A 43 0.36 -10.08 12.26
CA GLU A 43 -1.05 -9.85 12.63
C GLU A 43 -1.86 -9.46 11.38
N GLN A 44 -3.02 -10.10 11.16
CA GLN A 44 -3.92 -9.74 10.09
C GLN A 44 -4.63 -8.42 10.42
N VAL A 45 -4.32 -7.37 9.67
CA VAL A 45 -4.84 -6.01 9.92
C VAL A 45 -5.92 -5.60 8.93
N VAL A 46 -5.87 -6.14 7.71
CA VAL A 46 -6.85 -5.84 6.66
C VAL A 46 -7.21 -7.14 5.95
N HIS A 47 -8.50 -7.33 5.69
CA HIS A 47 -9.03 -8.43 4.90
C HIS A 47 -10.21 -7.93 4.07
N GLY A 48 -10.27 -8.34 2.82
CA GLY A 48 -11.43 -8.10 1.99
C GLY A 48 -11.19 -8.43 0.52
N PRO A 49 -12.15 -8.08 -0.34
CA PRO A 49 -12.12 -8.50 -1.72
C PRO A 49 -10.96 -7.83 -2.48
N LEU A 50 -10.29 -8.62 -3.31
CA LEU A 50 -9.32 -8.20 -4.31
C LEU A 50 -10.07 -7.51 -5.48
N ARG A 51 -10.65 -6.33 -5.22
CA ARG A 51 -11.26 -5.49 -6.26
C ARG A 51 -10.31 -4.37 -6.62
N GLY A 52 -10.06 -4.22 -7.92
CA GLY A 52 -9.25 -3.14 -8.45
C GLY A 52 -9.96 -1.80 -8.35
N GLN A 53 -9.22 -0.72 -8.07
CA GLN A 53 -9.72 0.65 -8.22
C GLN A 53 -10.23 0.94 -9.65
N ASP A 54 -9.73 0.20 -10.64
CA ASP A 54 -10.02 0.40 -12.06
C ASP A 54 -11.09 -0.56 -12.63
N SER A 55 -11.75 -1.36 -11.78
CA SER A 55 -12.87 -2.18 -12.24
C SER A 55 -14.09 -1.28 -12.52
N PRO A 56 -14.71 -1.35 -13.72
CA PRO A 56 -15.88 -0.53 -14.01
C PRO A 56 -16.97 -0.83 -12.97
N PRO A 57 -17.58 0.21 -12.35
CA PRO A 57 -18.64 0.00 -11.39
C PRO A 57 -19.78 -0.76 -12.08
N LEU A 58 -20.10 -1.96 -11.57
CA LEU A 58 -21.25 -2.72 -12.04
C LEU A 58 -22.52 -1.86 -11.86
N PRO A 59 -23.45 -1.86 -12.83
CA PRO A 59 -24.56 -0.90 -12.91
C PRO A 59 -25.60 -0.98 -11.77
N PHE A 60 -25.46 -1.94 -10.84
CA PHE A 60 -26.35 -2.12 -9.69
C PHE A 60 -25.60 -2.31 -8.36
N SER A 61 -24.29 -2.08 -8.34
CA SER A 61 -23.47 -2.31 -7.15
C SER A 61 -23.23 -1.01 -6.42
N SER A 62 -23.54 -1.01 -5.12
CA SER A 62 -23.26 0.04 -4.15
C SER A 62 -21.93 0.77 -4.40
N PRO A 63 -21.84 2.07 -4.08
CA PRO A 63 -20.69 2.92 -4.42
C PRO A 63 -19.38 2.20 -4.09
N ALA A 64 -18.53 2.09 -5.12
CA ALA A 64 -17.26 1.39 -5.11
C ALA A 64 -16.57 1.53 -3.75
N VAL A 65 -16.47 0.43 -3.02
CA VAL A 65 -15.86 0.43 -1.69
C VAL A 65 -14.37 0.70 -1.90
N PHE A 66 -14.03 1.96 -1.60
CA PHE A 66 -12.82 2.49 -0.98
C PHE A 66 -11.70 1.50 -0.63
N PRO A 67 -10.44 1.95 -0.57
CA PRO A 67 -9.32 1.11 -0.14
C PRO A 67 -9.69 0.35 1.13
N LEU A 68 -9.41 -0.96 1.17
CA LEU A 68 -9.71 -1.81 2.31
C LEU A 68 -9.05 -1.20 3.55
N ARG A 69 -9.82 -1.06 4.64
CA ARG A 69 -9.36 -0.34 5.83
C ARG A 69 -9.13 -1.29 6.99
N GLY A 70 -8.18 -0.92 7.84
CA GLY A 70 -7.90 -1.54 9.12
C GLY A 70 -7.20 -0.56 10.04
N GLU A 71 -6.82 -1.04 11.20
CA GLU A 71 -6.04 -0.26 12.17
C GLU A 71 -4.92 -1.15 12.72
N TYR A 72 -3.77 -0.56 12.98
CA TYR A 72 -2.67 -1.25 13.65
C TYR A 72 -1.96 -0.30 14.59
N ARG A 73 -1.99 -0.61 15.90
CA ARG A 73 -1.36 0.20 16.96
C ARG A 73 -1.76 1.69 16.94
N GLY A 74 -3.03 1.98 16.65
CA GLY A 74 -3.54 3.36 16.57
C GLY A 74 -3.29 4.07 15.25
N HIS A 75 -2.67 3.40 14.27
CA HIS A 75 -2.46 3.93 12.92
C HIS A 75 -3.52 3.40 11.95
N SER A 76 -4.02 4.29 11.09
CA SER A 76 -4.98 3.94 10.05
C SER A 76 -4.28 3.21 8.92
N ILE A 77 -4.72 1.99 8.62
CA ILE A 77 -4.22 1.19 7.52
C ILE A 77 -5.24 1.24 6.39
N SER A 78 -4.79 1.59 5.19
CA SER A 78 -5.63 1.53 3.98
C SER A 78 -4.89 0.83 2.85
N VAL A 79 -5.61 0.01 2.10
CA VAL A 79 -5.04 -0.88 1.09
C VAL A 79 -5.77 -0.69 -0.22
N ALA A 80 -5.05 -0.24 -1.24
CA ALA A 80 -5.59 -0.10 -2.59
C ALA A 80 -5.00 -1.20 -3.47
N CYS A 81 -5.84 -2.10 -3.95
CA CYS A 81 -5.42 -3.16 -4.86
C CYS A 81 -5.76 -2.81 -6.31
N GLY A 82 -5.03 -3.42 -7.22
CA GLY A 82 -5.17 -3.25 -8.65
C GLY A 82 -4.48 -4.38 -9.39
N GLN A 83 -4.42 -4.25 -10.71
CA GLN A 83 -3.80 -5.22 -11.59
C GLN A 83 -2.77 -4.51 -12.46
N LEU A 84 -1.60 -5.10 -12.62
CA LEU A 84 -0.56 -4.53 -13.48
C LEU A 84 -1.00 -4.61 -14.95
N PRO A 85 -0.84 -3.53 -15.74
CA PRO A 85 -1.42 -3.43 -17.08
C PRO A 85 -0.82 -4.41 -18.10
N TYR A 86 0.39 -4.93 -17.85
CA TYR A 86 1.10 -5.79 -18.81
C TYR A 86 1.18 -7.25 -18.40
N THR A 87 1.33 -7.54 -17.12
CA THR A 87 1.48 -8.92 -16.63
C THR A 87 0.19 -9.50 -16.08
N ALA A 88 -0.86 -8.68 -15.94
CA ALA A 88 -2.08 -9.04 -15.25
C ALA A 88 -1.87 -9.51 -13.79
N ASP A 89 -0.68 -9.32 -13.21
CA ASP A 89 -0.41 -9.68 -11.83
C ASP A 89 -1.15 -8.74 -10.89
N PRO A 90 -1.83 -9.27 -9.87
CA PRO A 90 -2.43 -8.46 -8.82
C PRO A 90 -1.35 -7.80 -7.96
N TYR A 91 -1.60 -6.55 -7.58
CA TYR A 91 -0.78 -5.81 -6.65
C TYR A 91 -1.65 -5.06 -5.65
N CYS A 92 -1.10 -4.77 -4.47
CA CYS A 92 -1.73 -3.93 -3.46
C CYS A 92 -0.74 -2.90 -2.91
N ARG A 93 -1.16 -1.64 -2.87
CA ARG A 93 -0.46 -0.56 -2.18
C ARG A 93 -1.03 -0.43 -0.77
N VAL A 94 -0.17 -0.54 0.23
CA VAL A 94 -0.49 -0.40 1.65
C VAL A 94 -0.07 1.01 2.08
N TYR A 95 -1.01 1.73 2.68
CA TYR A 95 -0.83 3.07 3.21
C TYR A 95 -1.05 3.06 4.72
N VAL A 96 -0.17 3.75 5.44
CA VAL A 96 -0.25 3.98 6.89
C VAL A 96 -0.47 5.48 7.07
N ASP A 97 -1.58 5.86 7.70
CA ASP A 97 -2.01 7.27 7.87
C ASP A 97 -2.00 8.07 6.56
N GLY A 98 -2.38 7.43 5.46
CA GLY A 98 -2.41 8.02 4.13
C GLY A 98 -1.06 8.10 3.41
N GLN A 99 0.05 7.72 4.06
CA GLN A 99 1.37 7.64 3.43
C GLN A 99 1.63 6.23 2.89
N MET A 100 2.15 6.12 1.66
CA MET A 100 2.47 4.82 1.08
C MET A 100 3.63 4.18 1.86
N ALA A 101 3.33 3.06 2.50
CA ALA A 101 4.29 2.30 3.29
C ALA A 101 4.94 1.19 2.47
N LYS A 102 4.15 0.43 1.70
CA LYS A 102 4.67 -0.67 0.89
C LYS A 102 3.79 -0.96 -0.32
N MET A 103 4.42 -1.45 -1.38
CA MET A 103 3.75 -2.10 -2.50
C MET A 103 4.00 -3.61 -2.42
N LEU A 104 2.92 -4.39 -2.46
CA LEU A 104 2.94 -5.85 -2.47
C LEU A 104 2.54 -6.29 -3.88
N SER A 105 3.43 -6.99 -4.56
CA SER A 105 3.15 -7.63 -5.85
C SER A 105 3.01 -9.11 -5.63
N PHE A 106 2.00 -9.71 -6.25
CA PHE A 106 1.73 -11.14 -6.16
C PHE A 106 1.90 -11.74 -7.54
N TYR A 107 3.03 -12.41 -7.77
CA TYR A 107 3.30 -13.08 -9.02
C TYR A 107 2.38 -14.29 -9.14
N LEU A 108 1.57 -14.33 -10.19
CA LEU A 108 0.85 -15.54 -10.58
C LEU A 108 1.87 -16.46 -11.26
N GLN A 109 2.52 -17.35 -10.50
CA GLN A 109 3.24 -18.45 -11.13
C GLN A 109 2.20 -19.37 -11.76
N GLU A 110 2.20 -19.46 -13.08
CA GLU A 110 1.43 -20.47 -13.81
C GLU A 110 1.88 -21.84 -13.29
N ALA A 111 0.94 -22.61 -12.74
CA ALA A 111 1.20 -24.00 -12.39
C ALA A 111 1.44 -24.76 -13.70
N GLU A 112 2.69 -25.23 -13.89
CA GLU A 112 3.07 -26.20 -14.93
C GLU A 112 2.19 -27.45 -14.93
#